data_AF-A0A538HWZ8-F1
#
_entry.id   AF-A0A538HWZ8-F1
#
_cell.length_a   1.000
_cell.length_b   1.000
_cell.length_c   1.000
_cell.angle_alpha   90.00
_cell.angle_beta   90.00
_cell.angle_gamma   90.00
#
_symmetry.space_group_name_H-M   'P 1'
#
loop_
_entity.id
_entity.type
_entity.pdbx_description
1 polymer ?
#
loop_
_entity_poly.entity_id
_entity_poly.type
_entity_poly.pdbx_seq_one_letter_code
_entity_poly.pdbx_strand_id
1 'polypeptide(L)'
;MRRLRAIELSIEGHEARLRELWDETRAEHPDDAAFSRAWRDLAVSWNFHEVNELIARHNRHFPAEARLPMNPRTGDYVHVNGRPYRREPLDARWILERFPPPR
;
A
#
# COMPACT_ATOMS: atom_id res chain seq x y z
N MET A 1 -2.66 -2.76 -18.87
CA MET A 1 -1.19 -2.66 -18.72
C MET A 1 -0.70 -3.70 -17.73
N ARG A 2 0.37 -4.44 -18.03
CA ARG A 2 0.87 -5.55 -17.18
C ARG A 2 1.35 -5.10 -15.78
N ARG A 3 1.94 -3.90 -15.66
CA ARG A 3 2.52 -3.40 -14.40
C ARG A 3 1.47 -3.06 -13.34
N LEU A 4 0.35 -2.45 -13.75
CA LEU A 4 -0.75 -2.15 -12.85
C LEU A 4 -1.35 -3.43 -12.28
N ARG A 5 -1.55 -4.44 -13.14
CA ARG A 5 -2.05 -5.75 -12.70
C ARG A 5 -1.09 -6.45 -11.74
N ALA A 6 0.23 -6.32 -11.94
CA ALA A 6 1.22 -6.87 -11.02
C ALA A 6 1.17 -6.20 -9.63
N ILE A 7 0.97 -4.88 -9.58
CA ILE A 7 0.76 -4.15 -8.32
C ILE A 7 -0.51 -4.67 -7.63
N GLU A 8 -1.64 -4.73 -8.35
CA GLU A 8 -2.91 -5.21 -7.81
C GLU A 8 -2.79 -6.64 -7.23
N LEU A 9 -2.22 -7.57 -7.99
CA LEU A 9 -2.02 -8.95 -7.53
C LEU A 9 -1.11 -9.03 -6.29
N SER A 10 -0.06 -8.20 -6.23
CA SER A 10 0.82 -8.15 -5.06
C SER A 10 0.09 -7.60 -3.84
N ILE A 11 -0.75 -6.58 -4.01
CA ILE A 11 -1.61 -6.03 -2.95
C ILE A 11 -2.61 -7.08 -2.47
N GLU A 12 -3.33 -7.74 -3.38
CA GLU A 12 -4.28 -8.83 -3.08
C GLU A 12 -3.59 -9.93 -2.25
N GLY A 13 -2.34 -10.29 -2.60
CA GLY A 13 -1.54 -11.25 -1.86
C GLY A 13 -1.16 -10.79 -0.44
N HIS A 14 -0.83 -9.52 -0.25
CA HIS A 14 -0.61 -8.98 1.09
C HIS A 14 -1.90 -8.93 1.92
N GLU A 15 -3.02 -8.52 1.33
CA GLU A 15 -4.33 -8.49 2.01
C GLU A 15 -4.74 -9.88 2.51
N ALA A 16 -4.53 -10.93 1.71
CA ALA A 16 -4.83 -12.30 2.09
C ALA A 16 -3.97 -12.76 3.28
N ARG A 17 -2.65 -12.59 3.22
CA ARG A 17 -1.75 -12.99 4.32
C ARG A 17 -2.00 -12.21 5.61
N LEU A 18 -2.30 -10.91 5.50
CA LEU A 18 -2.62 -10.08 6.65
C LEU A 18 -3.97 -10.47 7.28
N ARG A 19 -4.92 -10.97 6.49
CA ARG A 19 -6.18 -11.51 7.03
C ARG A 19 -5.93 -12.74 7.89
N GLU A 20 -5.12 -13.68 7.39
CA GLU A 20 -4.75 -14.88 8.14
C GLU A 20 -4.05 -14.50 9.45
N LEU A 21 -3.03 -13.64 9.39
CA LEU A 21 -2.30 -13.18 10.57
C LEU A 21 -3.16 -12.38 11.55
N TRP A 22 -4.14 -11.62 11.05
CA TRP A 22 -5.08 -10.91 11.90
C TRP A 22 -5.91 -11.88 12.74
N ASP A 23 -6.44 -12.92 12.12
CA ASP A 23 -7.25 -13.95 12.80
C ASP A 23 -6.39 -14.76 13.79
N GLU A 24 -5.17 -15.12 13.40
CA GLU A 24 -4.18 -15.79 14.26
C GLU A 24 -3.81 -14.94 15.49
N THR A 25 -3.40 -13.69 15.27
CA THR A 25 -3.03 -12.76 16.36
C THR A 25 -4.21 -12.53 17.30
N ARG A 26 -5.45 -12.50 16.78
CA ARG A 26 -6.65 -12.36 17.60
C ARG A 26 -6.94 -13.60 18.44
N ALA A 27 -6.70 -14.79 17.90
CA ALA A 27 -6.86 -16.04 18.64
C ALA A 27 -5.83 -16.17 19.76
N GLU A 28 -4.59 -15.73 19.53
CA GLU A 28 -3.50 -15.76 20.52
C GLU A 28 -3.69 -14.71 21.63
N HIS A 29 -4.35 -13.60 21.33
CA HIS A 29 -4.57 -12.49 22.26
C HIS A 29 -6.06 -12.16 22.43
N PRO A 30 -6.78 -12.85 23.33
CA PRO A 30 -8.19 -12.54 23.62
C PRO A 30 -8.41 -11.15 24.25
N ASP A 31 -7.38 -10.61 24.93
CA ASP A 31 -7.38 -9.25 25.47
C ASP A 31 -7.17 -8.21 24.36
N ASP A 32 -8.07 -7.24 24.27
CA ASP A 32 -8.06 -6.19 23.23
C ASP A 32 -6.79 -5.35 23.27
N ALA A 33 -6.27 -5.04 24.47
CA ALA A 33 -5.06 -4.23 24.59
C ALA A 33 -3.80 -5.01 24.16
N ALA A 34 -3.71 -6.29 24.51
CA ALA A 34 -2.64 -7.18 24.09
C ALA A 34 -2.65 -7.39 22.57
N PHE A 35 -3.82 -7.71 22.00
CA PHE A 35 -4.02 -7.85 20.57
C PHE A 35 -3.63 -6.57 19.82
N SER A 36 -4.12 -5.41 20.29
CA SER A 36 -3.87 -4.13 19.62
C SER A 36 -2.40 -3.71 19.65
N ARG A 37 -1.64 -4.12 20.67
CA ARG A 37 -0.18 -3.91 20.70
C ARG A 37 0.52 -4.84 19.71
N ALA A 38 0.27 -6.15 19.82
CA ALA A 38 0.86 -7.15 18.95
C ALA A 38 0.61 -6.85 17.46
N TRP A 39 -0.63 -6.47 17.12
CA TRP A 39 -0.98 -6.13 15.75
C TRP A 39 -0.28 -4.87 15.23
N ARG A 40 -0.13 -3.83 16.06
CA ARG A 40 0.60 -2.61 15.65
C ARG A 40 2.08 -2.89 15.43
N ASP A 41 2.70 -3.72 16.26
CA ASP A 41 4.10 -4.12 16.10
C ASP A 41 4.31 -4.95 14.82
N LEU A 42 3.37 -5.87 14.52
CA LEU A 42 3.35 -6.60 13.26
C LEU A 42 3.20 -5.64 12.06
N ALA A 43 2.27 -4.69 12.12
CA ALA A 43 2.05 -3.74 11.05
C ALA A 43 3.30 -2.89 10.73
N VAL A 44 4.06 -2.49 11.76
CA VAL A 44 5.31 -1.72 11.60
C VAL A 44 6.46 -2.57 11.05
N SER A 45 6.49 -3.87 11.37
CA SER A 45 7.55 -4.78 10.88
C SER A 45 7.24 -5.40 9.51
N TRP A 46 6.01 -5.25 9.01
CA TRP A 46 5.58 -5.84 7.75
C TRP A 46 6.31 -5.25 6.54
N ASN A 47 6.74 -6.13 5.64
CA ASN A 47 7.56 -5.74 4.50
C ASN A 47 6.73 -5.61 3.21
N PHE A 48 6.64 -4.38 2.68
CA PHE A 48 6.04 -4.05 1.38
C PHE A 48 7.07 -3.77 0.28
N HIS A 49 8.34 -4.14 0.45
CA HIS A 49 9.42 -3.77 -0.46
C HIS A 49 9.11 -4.13 -1.93
N GLU A 50 8.66 -5.36 -2.21
CA GLU A 50 8.40 -5.81 -3.58
C GLU A 50 7.29 -4.99 -4.27
N VAL A 51 6.15 -4.77 -3.60
CA VAL A 51 5.05 -3.97 -4.17
C VAL A 51 5.44 -2.50 -4.29
N ASN A 52 6.21 -1.97 -3.34
CA ASN A 52 6.69 -0.59 -3.36
C ASN A 52 7.69 -0.36 -4.50
N GLU A 53 8.53 -1.34 -4.84
CA GLU A 53 9.38 -1.30 -6.03
C GLU A 53 8.56 -1.30 -7.33
N LEU A 54 7.47 -2.09 -7.39
CA LEU A 54 6.55 -2.06 -8.52
C LEU A 54 5.84 -0.70 -8.66
N ILE A 55 5.41 -0.12 -7.54
CA ILE A 55 4.81 1.22 -7.48
C ILE A 55 5.79 2.29 -7.94
N ALA A 56 7.03 2.28 -7.42
CA ALA A 56 8.07 3.22 -7.80
C ALA A 56 8.37 3.14 -9.32
N ARG A 57 8.50 1.93 -9.84
CA ARG A 57 8.68 1.68 -11.28
C ARG A 57 7.48 2.18 -12.08
N HIS A 58 6.25 1.95 -11.61
CA HIS A 58 5.06 2.48 -12.26
C HIS A 58 5.08 4.01 -12.31
N ASN A 59 5.29 4.67 -11.17
CA ASN A 59 5.33 6.13 -11.07
C ASN A 59 6.42 6.75 -11.96
N ARG A 60 7.56 6.08 -12.13
CA ARG A 60 8.65 6.55 -13.01
C ARG A 60 8.29 6.47 -14.50
N HIS A 61 7.63 5.41 -14.93
CA HIS A 61 7.40 5.14 -16.35
C HIS A 61 6.04 5.65 -16.86
N PHE A 62 5.04 5.74 -15.99
CA PHE A 62 3.67 6.08 -16.37
C PHE A 62 3.53 7.42 -17.12
N PRO A 63 4.19 8.53 -16.72
CA PRO A 63 4.03 9.79 -17.45
C PRO A 63 4.44 9.73 -18.91
N ALA A 64 5.51 9.02 -19.22
CA ALA A 64 5.97 8.81 -20.59
C ALA A 64 5.03 7.86 -21.36
N GLU A 65 4.61 6.76 -20.73
CA GLU A 65 3.67 5.78 -21.31
C GLU A 65 2.31 6.42 -21.64
N ALA A 66 1.81 7.30 -20.76
CA ALA A 66 0.54 8.02 -20.92
C ALA A 66 0.69 9.35 -21.67
N ARG A 67 1.90 9.72 -22.11
CA ARG A 67 2.21 11.00 -22.78
C ARG A 67 1.68 12.21 -22.01
N LEU A 68 1.84 12.21 -20.69
CA LEU A 68 1.35 13.30 -19.85
C LEU A 68 2.08 14.59 -20.22
N PRO A 69 1.36 15.70 -20.45
CA PRO A 69 2.00 16.99 -20.61
C PRO A 69 2.67 17.41 -19.30
N MET A 70 3.81 18.07 -19.43
CA MET A 70 4.49 18.71 -18.31
C MET A 70 3.90 20.10 -18.08
N ASN A 71 3.64 20.45 -16.83
CA ASN A 71 3.27 21.80 -16.45
C ASN A 71 4.55 22.65 -16.36
N PRO A 72 4.77 23.62 -17.26
CA PRO A 72 6.01 24.39 -17.31
C PRO A 72 6.22 25.28 -16.09
N ARG A 73 5.16 25.60 -15.33
CA ARG A 73 5.24 26.42 -14.13
C ARG A 73 5.75 25.65 -12.92
N THR A 74 5.45 24.35 -12.84
CA THR A 74 5.83 23.50 -11.70
C THR A 74 6.96 22.53 -12.03
N GLY A 75 7.26 22.30 -13.31
CA GLY A 75 8.22 21.30 -13.76
C GLY A 75 7.77 19.85 -13.53
N ASP A 76 6.48 19.64 -13.22
CA ASP A 76 5.90 18.31 -12.94
C ASP A 76 4.83 17.96 -13.99
N TYR A 77 4.46 16.69 -14.08
CA TYR A 77 3.40 16.24 -14.99
C TYR A 77 2.01 16.67 -14.50
N VAL A 78 1.09 16.90 -15.44
CA VAL A 78 -0.30 17.23 -15.11
C VAL A 78 -1.00 16.11 -14.35
N HIS A 79 -2.01 16.48 -13.57
CA HIS A 79 -2.91 15.54 -12.93
C HIS A 79 -3.71 14.72 -13.94
N VAL A 80 -4.00 13.48 -13.58
CA VAL A 80 -4.91 12.60 -14.30
C VAL A 80 -6.25 12.62 -13.58
N ASN A 81 -7.32 13.02 -14.28
CA ASN A 81 -8.67 13.15 -13.70
C ASN A 81 -8.71 13.99 -12.41
N GLY A 82 -7.94 15.09 -12.37
CA GLY A 82 -7.87 16.01 -11.23
C GLY A 82 -7.03 15.50 -10.05
N ARG A 83 -6.43 14.30 -10.14
CA ARG A 83 -5.61 13.71 -9.08
C ARG A 83 -4.15 13.52 -9.52
N PRO A 84 -3.18 13.55 -8.58
CA PRO A 84 -1.82 13.10 -8.88
C PRO A 84 -1.85 11.69 -9.48
N TYR A 85 -1.02 11.47 -10.51
CA TYR A 85 -0.92 10.15 -11.13
C TYR A 85 -0.11 9.16 -10.28
N ARG A 86 0.66 9.68 -9.32
CA ARG A 86 1.54 8.88 -8.46
C ARG A 86 0.72 8.06 -7.49
N ARG A 87 1.09 6.80 -7.35
CA ARG A 87 0.60 5.93 -6.28
C ARG A 87 1.53 6.03 -5.09
N GLU A 88 0.95 6.17 -3.90
CA GLU A 88 1.70 6.19 -2.65
C GLU A 88 2.25 4.79 -2.33
N PRO A 89 3.46 4.69 -1.73
CA PRO A 89 3.96 3.43 -1.20
C PRO A 89 3.09 2.93 -0.05
N LEU A 90 3.09 1.62 0.16
CA LEU A 90 2.37 0.97 1.24
C LEU A 90 3.27 0.88 2.48
N ASP A 91 2.67 1.08 3.65
CA ASP A 91 3.32 1.07 4.95
C ASP A 91 2.37 0.52 6.04
N ALA A 92 2.80 0.61 7.30
CA ALA A 92 2.00 0.20 8.46
C ALA A 92 0.62 0.87 8.52
N ARG A 93 0.50 2.13 8.07
CA ARG A 93 -0.79 2.84 8.11
C ARG A 93 -1.79 2.17 7.19
N TRP A 94 -1.35 1.74 6.01
CA TRP A 94 -2.21 1.01 5.07
C TRP A 94 -2.80 -0.26 5.70
N ILE A 95 -2.02 -0.96 6.53
CA ILE A 95 -2.48 -2.15 7.27
C ILE A 95 -3.51 -1.74 8.32
N LEU A 96 -3.18 -0.76 9.17
CA LEU A 96 -4.03 -0.33 10.28
C LEU A 96 -5.34 0.34 9.84
N GLU A 97 -5.38 0.93 8.65
CA GLU A 97 -6.62 1.45 8.05
C GLU A 97 -7.56 0.33 7.58
N ARG A 98 -7.00 -0.80 7.08
CA ARG A 98 -7.78 -1.95 6.59
C ARG A 98 -8.15 -2.94 7.68
N PHE A 99 -7.29 -3.07 8.67
CA PHE A 99 -7.39 -3.99 9.78
C PHE A 99 -7.24 -3.18 11.09
N PRO A 100 -8.27 -2.40 11.45
CA PRO A 100 -8.17 -1.47 12.57
C PRO A 100 -8.25 -2.23 13.91
N PRO A 101 -7.19 -2.20 14.75
CA PRO A 101 -7.25 -2.79 16.08
C PRO A 101 -8.31 -2.09 16.94
N PRO A 102 -8.89 -2.79 17.94
CA PRO A 102 -9.68 -2.19 18.99
C PRO A 102 -9.00 -0.95 19.62
N ARG A 103 -9.82 -0.05 20.17
CA ARG A 103 -9.35 1.17 20.82
C ARG A 103 -8.90 0.90 22.26
#